data_AF-A0A2T4X286-F1
#
_entry.id   AF-A0A2T4X286-F1
#
_cell.length_a   1.000
_cell.length_b   1.000
_cell.length_c   1.000
_cell.angle_alpha   90.00
_cell.angle_beta   90.00
_cell.angle_gamma   90.00
#
_symmetry.space_group_name_H-M   'P 1'
#
loop_
_entity.id
_entity.type
_entity.pdbx_description
1 polymer ?
#
loop_
_entity_poly.entity_id
_entity_poly.type
_entity_poly.pdbx_seq_one_letter_code
_entity_poly.pdbx_strand_id
1 'polypeptide(L)'
;MIRGLCTCFCLLLGLALLGQKQVFMDRIILPGGNLLEGSIIDTVDAEFVYLSLLGSDSTIRIPVGLIEKIEVDSKGKRMLVNGRTIPASGWYGGVSLGFLSGQSYVLYSETKRESVSLDLEAGYYVRPWLTVGAGVAIDYYDEWILPVYVQSRVFLTRWANSPYLRLQVGKGIAVERVVDRADYDKSSAGWMWQPGLGFRMASRRNSNLSAEVGYKFQRFTADYQYLNDWWAWREVERITYKRFVVRIGLTF
;
A
#
# COMPACT_ATOMS: atom_id res chain seq x y z
N MET A 1 13.57 -22.27 -2.54
CA MET A 1 12.51 -21.65 -1.71
C MET A 1 11.70 -20.57 -2.43
N ILE A 2 12.31 -19.62 -3.15
CA ILE A 2 11.59 -18.49 -3.80
C ILE A 2 10.53 -18.94 -4.83
N ARG A 3 10.80 -20.00 -5.61
CA ARG A 3 9.84 -20.52 -6.61
C ARG A 3 8.53 -21.03 -5.99
N GLY A 4 8.58 -21.65 -4.80
CA GLY A 4 7.40 -22.17 -4.12
C GLY A 4 6.53 -21.08 -3.46
N LEU A 5 7.14 -19.98 -3.03
CA LEU A 5 6.42 -18.86 -2.45
C LEU A 5 5.62 -18.08 -3.52
N CYS A 6 6.19 -17.89 -4.71
CA CYS A 6 5.51 -17.25 -5.83
C CYS A 6 4.32 -18.06 -6.34
N THR A 7 4.41 -19.38 -6.47
CA THR A 7 3.27 -20.21 -6.90
C THR A 7 2.13 -20.20 -5.88
N CYS A 8 2.43 -20.28 -4.58
CA CYS A 8 1.42 -20.14 -3.54
C CYS A 8 0.74 -18.76 -3.54
N PHE A 9 1.53 -17.68 -3.75
CA PHE A 9 0.98 -16.33 -3.84
C PHE A 9 0.06 -16.16 -5.05
N CYS A 10 0.44 -16.68 -6.23
CA CYS A 10 -0.40 -16.63 -7.43
C CYS A 10 -1.68 -17.47 -7.29
N LEU A 11 -1.62 -18.64 -6.67
CA LEU A 11 -2.78 -19.50 -6.39
C LEU A 11 -3.75 -18.83 -5.41
N LEU A 12 -3.25 -18.21 -4.34
CA LEU A 12 -4.06 -17.44 -3.39
C LEU A 12 -4.69 -16.21 -4.04
N LEU A 13 -3.96 -15.54 -4.95
CA LEU A 13 -4.50 -14.43 -5.73
C LEU A 13 -5.67 -14.90 -6.62
N GLY A 14 -5.50 -16.02 -7.34
CA GLY A 14 -6.53 -16.58 -8.22
C GLY A 14 -7.81 -16.96 -7.48
N LEU A 15 -7.69 -17.61 -6.32
CA LEU A 15 -8.84 -17.99 -5.48
C LEU A 15 -9.55 -16.77 -4.88
N ALA A 16 -8.83 -15.70 -4.58
CA ALA A 16 -9.43 -14.46 -4.09
C ALA A 16 -10.21 -13.68 -5.18
N LEU A 17 -9.89 -13.88 -6.46
CA LEU A 17 -10.54 -13.23 -7.60
C LEU A 17 -11.83 -13.94 -8.06
N LEU A 18 -11.93 -15.27 -7.88
CA LEU A 18 -13.02 -16.09 -8.44
C LEU A 18 -14.34 -16.09 -7.64
N GLY A 19 -14.41 -15.43 -6.48
CA GLY A 19 -15.49 -15.67 -5.51
C GLY A 19 -16.38 -14.49 -5.09
N GLN A 20 -16.43 -13.35 -5.79
CA GLN A 20 -17.11 -12.16 -5.24
C GLN A 20 -18.15 -11.51 -6.17
N LYS A 21 -19.44 -11.70 -5.82
CA LYS A 21 -20.60 -10.96 -6.37
C LYS A 21 -20.69 -9.57 -5.74
N GLN A 22 -20.76 -8.53 -6.57
CA GLN A 22 -20.86 -7.12 -6.15
C GLN A 22 -22.32 -6.68 -6.02
N VAL A 23 -22.64 -5.96 -4.95
CA VAL A 23 -23.89 -5.17 -4.77
C VAL A 23 -23.52 -3.96 -3.90
N PHE A 24 -24.07 -2.79 -4.22
CA PHE A 24 -23.82 -1.53 -3.52
C PHE A 24 -24.77 -1.37 -2.33
N MET A 25 -24.45 -0.54 -1.34
CA MET A 25 -25.29 -0.36 -0.15
C MET A 25 -25.59 1.12 0.10
N ASP A 26 -26.87 1.43 0.13
CA ASP A 26 -27.49 2.72 0.41
C ASP A 26 -28.31 2.63 1.71
N ARG A 27 -28.40 3.74 2.46
CA ARG A 27 -29.24 3.84 3.65
C ARG A 27 -30.45 4.71 3.38
N ILE A 28 -31.62 4.17 3.66
CA ILE A 28 -32.90 4.89 3.58
C ILE A 28 -33.42 5.10 5.00
N ILE A 29 -33.64 6.36 5.38
CA ILE A 29 -34.21 6.75 6.67
C ILE A 29 -35.71 7.01 6.47
N LEU A 30 -36.53 6.31 7.25
CA LEU A 30 -37.99 6.43 7.26
C LEU A 30 -38.46 7.36 8.40
N PRO A 31 -39.67 7.95 8.28
CA PRO A 31 -40.32 8.73 9.33
C PRO A 31 -40.31 8.01 10.68
N GLY A 32 -39.81 8.69 11.70
CA GLY A 32 -39.67 8.14 13.05
C GLY A 32 -38.31 7.51 13.35
N GLY A 33 -37.32 7.66 12.45
CA GLY A 33 -35.93 7.25 12.68
C GLY A 33 -35.63 5.79 12.37
N ASN A 34 -36.54 5.07 11.71
CA ASN A 34 -36.30 3.69 11.30
C ASN A 34 -35.32 3.63 10.12
N LEU A 35 -34.29 2.79 10.24
CA LEU A 35 -33.21 2.66 9.25
C LEU A 35 -33.41 1.40 8.40
N LEU A 36 -33.41 1.58 7.08
CA LEU A 36 -33.36 0.49 6.11
C LEU A 36 -32.02 0.52 5.37
N GLU A 37 -31.31 -0.61 5.38
CA GLU A 37 -30.03 -0.79 4.70
C GLU A 37 -30.22 -1.77 3.53
N GLY A 38 -29.90 -1.34 2.30
CA GLY A 38 -30.04 -2.16 1.10
C GLY A 38 -29.42 -1.52 -0.13
N SER A 39 -29.54 -2.11 -1.32
CA SER A 39 -29.07 -1.48 -2.57
C SER A 39 -30.23 -0.84 -3.32
N ILE A 40 -30.14 0.43 -3.70
CA ILE A 40 -31.14 1.02 -4.59
C ILE A 40 -30.90 0.47 -6.00
N ILE A 41 -31.88 -0.27 -6.52
CA ILE A 41 -31.77 -0.95 -7.83
C ILE A 41 -32.19 -0.01 -8.96
N ASP A 42 -33.25 0.77 -8.76
CA ASP A 42 -33.77 1.67 -9.79
C ASP A 42 -34.68 2.78 -9.21
N THR A 43 -34.86 3.84 -10.01
CA THR A 43 -35.72 5.00 -9.73
C THR A 43 -36.58 5.33 -10.96
N VAL A 44 -37.12 4.30 -11.63
CA VAL A 44 -37.83 4.45 -12.92
C VAL A 44 -39.16 5.19 -12.76
N ASP A 45 -39.89 4.89 -11.69
CA ASP A 45 -41.20 5.48 -11.43
C ASP A 45 -41.04 6.47 -10.29
N ALA A 46 -41.13 7.77 -10.57
CA ALA A 46 -40.92 8.88 -9.63
C ALA A 46 -41.75 8.84 -8.32
N GLU A 47 -42.60 7.83 -8.14
CA GLU A 47 -43.40 7.54 -6.96
C GLU A 47 -42.77 6.50 -6.01
N PHE A 48 -41.87 5.62 -6.48
CA PHE A 48 -41.35 4.49 -5.69
C PHE A 48 -39.84 4.29 -5.84
N VAL A 49 -39.20 3.88 -4.75
CA VAL A 49 -37.81 3.42 -4.70
C VAL A 49 -37.79 1.91 -4.48
N TYR A 50 -37.03 1.20 -5.31
CA TYR A 50 -36.81 -0.24 -5.17
C TYR A 50 -35.50 -0.51 -4.42
N LEU A 51 -35.62 -1.12 -3.24
CA LEU A 51 -34.50 -1.47 -2.37
C LEU A 51 -34.34 -3.00 -2.33
N SER A 52 -33.17 -3.53 -2.67
CA SER A 52 -32.84 -4.94 -2.38
C SER A 52 -32.26 -5.07 -0.98
N LEU A 53 -32.84 -5.99 -0.20
CA LEU A 53 -32.38 -6.32 1.14
C LEU A 53 -31.11 -7.17 1.12
N LEU A 54 -30.20 -6.90 2.05
CA LEU A 54 -28.98 -7.66 2.28
C LEU A 54 -29.22 -9.18 2.36
N GLY A 55 -28.57 -9.93 1.47
CA GLY A 55 -28.55 -11.40 1.52
C GLY A 55 -29.81 -12.09 1.02
N SER A 56 -30.76 -11.37 0.42
CA SER A 56 -31.95 -11.94 -0.20
C SER A 56 -32.18 -11.35 -1.60
N ASP A 57 -32.78 -12.14 -2.50
CA ASP A 57 -33.28 -11.61 -3.79
C ASP A 57 -34.60 -10.84 -3.62
N SER A 58 -35.02 -10.59 -2.38
CA SER A 58 -36.23 -9.84 -2.06
C SER A 58 -36.02 -8.34 -2.31
N THR A 59 -36.93 -7.76 -3.09
CA THR A 59 -37.01 -6.33 -3.31
C THR A 59 -38.15 -5.74 -2.50
N ILE A 60 -37.86 -4.67 -1.78
CA ILE A 60 -38.86 -3.86 -1.09
C ILE A 60 -39.14 -2.65 -1.95
N ARG A 61 -40.43 -2.41 -2.19
CA ARG A 61 -40.93 -1.20 -2.84
C ARG A 61 -41.31 -0.18 -1.76
N ILE A 62 -40.65 0.97 -1.75
CA ILE A 62 -40.88 2.04 -0.76
C ILE A 62 -41.44 3.27 -1.49
N PRO A 63 -42.62 3.77 -1.12
CA PRO A 63 -43.14 5.03 -1.66
C PRO A 63 -42.24 6.21 -1.30
N VAL A 64 -41.96 7.10 -2.26
CA VAL A 64 -41.07 8.26 -2.05
C VAL A 64 -41.58 9.18 -0.92
N GLY A 65 -42.90 9.32 -0.76
CA GLY A 65 -43.50 10.12 0.33
C GLY A 65 -43.24 9.57 1.75
N LEU A 66 -42.79 8.32 1.87
CA LEU A 66 -42.38 7.70 3.14
C LEU A 66 -40.87 7.76 3.36
N ILE A 67 -40.12 8.43 2.49
CA ILE A 67 -38.68 8.56 2.61
C ILE A 67 -38.38 9.94 3.19
N GLU A 68 -37.88 9.95 4.42
CA GLU A 68 -37.51 11.19 5.10
C GLU A 68 -36.16 11.70 4.59
N LYS A 69 -35.21 10.79 4.38
CA LYS A 69 -33.87 11.10 3.89
C LYS A 69 -33.21 9.89 3.27
N ILE A 70 -32.57 10.08 2.12
CA ILE A 70 -31.66 9.10 1.52
C ILE A 70 -30.24 9.52 1.90
N GLU A 71 -29.59 8.75 2.78
CA GLU A 71 -28.16 8.90 3.04
C GLU A 71 -27.41 7.88 2.18
N VAL A 72 -27.03 8.33 0.98
CA VAL A 72 -25.92 7.70 0.28
C VAL A 72 -24.69 7.93 1.16
N ASP A 73 -24.05 6.87 1.65
CA ASP A 73 -22.93 6.96 2.60
C ASP A 73 -21.83 7.86 2.02
N SER A 74 -21.90 9.13 2.41
CA SER A 74 -21.08 10.23 1.92
C SER A 74 -19.81 10.38 2.75
N LYS A 75 -19.59 9.50 3.75
CA LYS A 75 -18.43 9.55 4.65
C LYS A 75 -17.18 8.93 4.04
N GLY A 76 -16.87 9.27 2.80
CA GLY A 76 -15.59 8.94 2.16
C GLY A 76 -15.30 7.44 2.10
N LYS A 77 -16.30 6.57 2.24
CA LYS A 77 -16.18 5.10 2.22
C LYS A 77 -17.38 4.50 1.48
N ARG A 78 -17.12 3.40 0.78
CA ARG A 78 -18.10 2.60 0.04
C ARG A 78 -18.18 1.24 0.69
N MET A 79 -19.34 0.88 1.24
CA MET A 79 -19.56 -0.44 1.81
C MET A 79 -19.95 -1.43 0.72
N LEU A 80 -19.41 -2.64 0.78
CA LEU A 80 -19.68 -3.75 -0.12
C LEU A 80 -20.65 -4.74 0.55
N VAL A 81 -21.32 -5.58 -0.25
CA VAL A 81 -22.26 -6.65 0.20
C VAL A 81 -21.80 -7.45 1.40
N ASN A 82 -20.49 -7.72 1.49
CA ASN A 82 -19.90 -8.54 2.55
C ASN A 82 -19.60 -7.76 3.85
N GLY A 83 -20.04 -6.50 3.92
CA GLY A 83 -19.83 -5.57 5.04
C GLY A 83 -18.43 -4.94 5.09
N ARG A 84 -17.60 -5.12 4.05
CA ARG A 84 -16.26 -4.50 3.97
C ARG A 84 -16.37 -3.12 3.34
N THR A 85 -15.49 -2.20 3.73
CA THR A 85 -15.52 -0.81 3.24
C THR A 85 -14.30 -0.49 2.37
N ILE A 86 -14.49 0.30 1.32
CA ILE A 86 -13.43 0.85 0.46
C ILE A 86 -13.44 2.38 0.60
N PRO A 87 -12.32 3.03 0.89
CA PRO A 87 -12.27 4.50 0.89
C PRO A 87 -12.62 5.08 -0.48
N ALA A 88 -13.59 6.00 -0.51
CA ALA A 88 -13.93 6.80 -1.68
C ALA A 88 -12.98 8.00 -1.84
N SER A 89 -12.65 8.65 -0.71
CA SER A 89 -11.73 9.78 -0.61
C SER A 89 -11.38 10.01 0.87
N GLY A 90 -10.19 10.53 1.15
CA GLY A 90 -9.77 10.85 2.52
C GLY A 90 -8.31 10.55 2.79
N TRP A 91 -7.86 10.93 3.98
CA TRP A 91 -6.51 10.65 4.45
C TRP A 91 -6.38 9.20 4.89
N TYR A 92 -5.17 8.67 4.75
CA TYR A 92 -4.79 7.39 5.31
C TYR A 92 -3.40 7.47 5.91
N GLY A 93 -3.17 6.64 6.91
CA GLY A 93 -1.83 6.31 7.37
C GLY A 93 -1.57 4.82 7.23
N GLY A 94 -0.30 4.46 7.13
CA GLY A 94 0.11 3.07 6.98
C GLY A 94 1.42 2.77 7.65
N VAL A 95 1.54 1.53 8.12
CA VAL A 95 2.78 0.94 8.62
C VAL A 95 2.98 -0.40 7.93
N SER A 96 4.19 -0.68 7.46
CA SER A 96 4.52 -1.96 6.85
C SER A 96 5.86 -2.50 7.28
N LEU A 97 5.95 -3.82 7.39
CA LEU A 97 7.19 -4.56 7.57
C LEU A 97 7.58 -5.21 6.25
N GLY A 98 8.83 -5.03 5.87
CA GLY A 98 9.41 -5.52 4.63
C GLY A 98 10.60 -6.44 4.87
N PHE A 99 10.71 -7.48 4.06
CA PHE A 99 11.90 -8.29 3.88
C PHE A 99 12.55 -7.92 2.55
N LEU A 100 13.84 -7.62 2.61
CA LEU A 100 14.68 -7.24 1.49
C LEU A 100 15.64 -8.39 1.21
N SER A 101 15.72 -8.85 -0.03
CA SER A 101 16.67 -9.89 -0.44
C SER A 101 17.41 -9.44 -1.70
N GLY A 102 18.73 -9.60 -1.71
CA GLY A 102 19.55 -9.26 -2.87
C GLY A 102 20.77 -10.16 -2.98
N GLN A 103 21.34 -10.21 -4.18
CA GLN A 103 22.61 -10.87 -4.44
C GLN A 103 23.69 -9.80 -4.57
N SER A 104 24.81 -10.00 -3.87
CA SER A 104 26.03 -9.22 -4.06
C SER A 104 27.10 -10.12 -4.67
N TYR A 105 27.75 -9.64 -5.72
CA TYR A 105 28.90 -10.29 -6.32
C TYR A 105 30.16 -9.64 -5.76
N VAL A 106 30.82 -10.32 -4.82
CA VAL A 106 32.19 -10.00 -4.43
C VAL A 106 33.05 -11.13 -4.96
N LEU A 107 34.12 -10.78 -5.70
CA LEU A 107 35.09 -11.67 -6.38
C LEU A 107 34.96 -13.17 -6.00
N TYR A 108 34.23 -13.92 -6.83
CA TYR A 108 34.08 -15.39 -6.79
C TYR A 108 33.20 -16.01 -5.68
N SER A 109 32.42 -15.23 -4.92
CA SER A 109 31.43 -15.78 -3.99
C SER A 109 30.09 -15.05 -4.07
N GLU A 110 29.01 -15.79 -4.35
CA GLU A 110 27.64 -15.27 -4.26
C GLU A 110 27.24 -15.15 -2.80
N THR A 111 27.22 -13.93 -2.26
CA THR A 111 26.67 -13.69 -0.94
C THR A 111 25.22 -13.24 -1.08
N LYS A 112 24.30 -14.10 -0.62
CA LYS A 112 22.90 -13.70 -0.41
C LYS A 112 22.86 -12.77 0.78
N ARG A 113 22.30 -11.59 0.58
CA ARG A 113 22.11 -10.61 1.64
C ARG A 113 20.62 -10.43 1.87
N GLU A 114 20.19 -10.74 3.08
CA GLU A 114 18.82 -10.61 3.55
C GLU A 114 18.77 -9.53 4.62
N SER A 115 17.71 -8.73 4.60
CA SER A 115 17.54 -7.65 5.54
C SER A 115 16.07 -7.27 5.71
N VAL A 116 15.83 -6.37 6.65
CA VAL A 116 14.49 -5.93 7.04
C VAL A 116 14.30 -4.44 6.76
N SER A 117 13.04 -4.06 6.59
CA SER A 117 12.59 -2.70 6.31
C SER A 117 11.35 -2.40 7.14
N LEU A 118 11.30 -1.23 7.77
CA LEU A 118 10.09 -0.69 8.38
C LEU A 118 9.65 0.54 7.60
N ASP A 119 8.41 0.55 7.15
CA ASP A 119 7.84 1.57 6.27
C ASP A 119 6.72 2.30 7.00
N LEU A 120 6.79 3.63 7.04
CA LEU A 120 5.77 4.51 7.60
C LEU A 120 5.31 5.47 6.50
N GLU A 121 4.01 5.53 6.28
CA GLU A 121 3.43 6.31 5.19
C GLU A 121 2.19 7.06 5.62
N ALA A 122 1.97 8.19 4.95
CA ALA A 122 0.73 8.93 5.01
C ALA A 122 0.36 9.42 3.62
N GLY A 123 -0.94 9.48 3.34
CA GLY A 123 -1.38 9.94 2.02
C GLY A 123 -2.86 10.22 1.95
N TYR A 124 -3.31 10.42 0.72
CA TYR A 124 -4.68 10.79 0.41
C TYR A 124 -5.23 9.92 -0.73
N TYR A 125 -6.46 9.43 -0.54
CA TYR A 125 -7.27 8.82 -1.60
C TYR A 125 -7.82 9.92 -2.51
N VAL A 126 -7.09 10.21 -3.59
CA VAL A 126 -7.52 11.17 -4.63
C VAL A 126 -8.77 10.64 -5.33
N ARG A 127 -8.80 9.33 -5.60
CA ARG A 127 -9.96 8.60 -6.13
C ARG A 127 -10.03 7.24 -5.45
N PRO A 128 -11.17 6.52 -5.52
CA PRO A 128 -11.28 5.18 -4.94
C PRO A 128 -10.24 4.16 -5.49
N TRP A 129 -9.69 4.46 -6.68
CA TRP A 129 -8.71 3.65 -7.39
C TRP A 129 -7.30 4.25 -7.42
N LEU A 130 -7.10 5.48 -6.93
CA LEU A 130 -5.80 6.18 -6.96
C LEU A 130 -5.50 6.82 -5.62
N THR A 131 -4.34 6.48 -5.07
CA THR A 131 -3.79 7.17 -3.91
C THR A 131 -2.44 7.78 -4.22
N VAL A 132 -2.18 8.90 -3.55
CA VAL A 132 -0.87 9.53 -3.53
C VAL A 132 -0.47 9.75 -2.08
N GLY A 133 0.81 9.81 -1.80
CA GLY A 133 1.29 10.02 -0.44
C GLY A 133 2.79 10.21 -0.38
N ALA A 134 3.29 10.30 0.84
CA ALA A 134 4.70 10.33 1.15
C ALA A 134 4.97 9.45 2.36
N GLY A 135 6.22 9.04 2.52
CA GLY A 135 6.61 8.17 3.61
C GLY A 135 8.09 8.21 3.86
N VAL A 136 8.44 7.56 4.96
CA VAL A 136 9.81 7.27 5.33
C VAL A 136 9.92 5.77 5.56
N ALA A 137 11.06 5.20 5.20
CA ALA A 137 11.40 3.84 5.55
C ALA A 137 12.71 3.82 6.34
N ILE A 138 12.88 2.81 7.17
CA ILE A 138 14.17 2.45 7.77
C ILE A 138 14.55 1.13 7.14
N ASP A 139 15.53 1.16 6.24
CA ASP A 139 16.03 -0.01 5.57
C ASP A 139 17.43 -0.36 6.08
N TYR A 140 17.62 -1.63 6.41
CA TYR A 140 18.95 -2.17 6.61
C TYR A 140 19.46 -2.74 5.28
N TYR A 141 20.62 -2.29 4.81
CA TYR A 141 21.33 -2.95 3.70
C TYR A 141 22.60 -3.56 4.28
N ASP A 142 23.74 -2.91 4.04
CA ASP A 142 24.96 -3.09 4.83
C ASP A 142 25.13 -1.95 5.84
N GLU A 143 24.49 -0.82 5.54
CA GLU A 143 24.32 0.34 6.40
C GLU A 143 22.83 0.64 6.58
N TRP A 144 22.50 1.39 7.62
CA TRP A 144 21.17 1.92 7.84
C TRP A 144 20.91 3.10 6.90
N ILE A 145 19.92 2.94 6.03
CA ILE A 145 19.44 3.98 5.14
C ILE A 145 18.03 4.36 5.55
N LEU A 146 17.75 5.66 5.59
CA LEU A 146 16.44 6.24 5.81
C LEU A 146 15.91 6.82 4.48
N PRO A 147 15.19 6.06 3.64
CA PRO A 147 14.55 6.61 2.46
C PRO A 147 13.38 7.51 2.81
N VAL A 148 13.40 8.74 2.29
CA VAL A 148 12.26 9.64 2.24
C VAL A 148 11.71 9.62 0.83
N TYR A 149 10.42 9.36 0.65
CA TYR A 149 9.86 9.13 -0.66
C TYR A 149 8.45 9.70 -0.81
N VAL A 150 8.06 9.92 -2.06
CA VAL A 150 6.68 10.06 -2.48
C VAL A 150 6.22 8.77 -3.14
N GLN A 151 4.92 8.53 -3.12
CA GLN A 151 4.35 7.31 -3.67
C GLN A 151 3.01 7.53 -4.34
N SER A 152 2.70 6.62 -5.24
CA SER A 152 1.37 6.45 -5.83
C SER A 152 0.95 4.99 -5.78
N ARG A 153 -0.34 4.73 -5.52
CA ARG A 153 -0.94 3.40 -5.67
C ARG A 153 -2.15 3.45 -6.59
N VAL A 154 -2.21 2.51 -7.51
CA VAL A 154 -3.33 2.31 -8.43
C VAL A 154 -3.98 0.97 -8.13
N PHE A 155 -5.21 0.99 -7.63
CA PHE A 155 -6.03 -0.21 -7.44
C PHE A 155 -6.66 -0.61 -8.77
N LEU A 156 -6.38 -1.84 -9.21
CA LEU A 156 -6.81 -2.33 -10.52
C LEU A 156 -8.29 -2.74 -10.51
N THR A 157 -8.86 -3.01 -9.34
CA THR A 157 -10.27 -3.38 -9.18
C THR A 157 -10.96 -2.51 -8.14
N ARG A 158 -12.29 -2.41 -8.23
CA ARG A 158 -13.12 -1.67 -7.26
C ARG A 158 -13.62 -2.57 -6.12
N TRP A 159 -12.93 -3.66 -5.85
CA TRP A 159 -13.33 -4.68 -4.87
C TRP A 159 -12.68 -4.45 -3.50
N ALA A 160 -13.25 -5.05 -2.45
CA ALA A 160 -12.66 -5.03 -1.10
C ALA A 160 -11.24 -5.55 -1.13
N ASN A 161 -11.11 -6.68 -1.83
CA ASN A 161 -9.84 -7.32 -2.10
C ASN A 161 -9.38 -6.85 -3.47
N SER A 162 -8.34 -6.04 -3.54
CA SER A 162 -7.94 -5.42 -4.80
C SER A 162 -6.44 -5.54 -5.03
N PRO A 163 -6.02 -6.11 -6.16
CA PRO A 163 -4.65 -5.98 -6.60
C PRO A 163 -4.34 -4.52 -6.91
N TYR A 164 -3.14 -4.08 -6.56
CA TYR A 164 -2.70 -2.71 -6.80
C TYR A 164 -1.27 -2.67 -7.30
N LEU A 165 -0.97 -1.65 -8.10
CA LEU A 165 0.39 -1.28 -8.45
C LEU A 165 0.84 -0.14 -7.55
N ARG A 166 2.06 -0.23 -7.01
CA ARG A 166 2.69 0.82 -6.21
C ARG A 166 3.96 1.28 -6.91
N LEU A 167 4.19 2.57 -6.88
CA LEU A 167 5.47 3.16 -7.26
C LEU A 167 5.90 4.10 -6.14
N GLN A 168 7.11 3.92 -5.64
CA GLN A 168 7.76 4.83 -4.72
C GLN A 168 8.98 5.45 -5.41
N VAL A 169 9.18 6.75 -5.24
CA VAL A 169 10.35 7.48 -5.75
C VAL A 169 10.79 8.46 -4.68
N GLY A 170 12.09 8.50 -4.40
CA GLY A 170 12.59 9.29 -3.28
C GLY A 170 14.10 9.34 -3.21
N LYS A 171 14.60 9.72 -2.03
CA LYS A 171 16.03 9.81 -1.74
C LYS A 171 16.33 9.14 -0.41
N GLY A 172 17.36 8.32 -0.39
CA GLY A 172 17.92 7.74 0.83
C GLY A 172 18.75 8.75 1.59
N ILE A 173 18.75 8.67 2.91
CA ILE A 173 19.71 9.36 3.78
C ILE A 173 20.48 8.29 4.54
N ALA A 174 21.81 8.28 4.47
CA ALA A 174 22.64 7.36 5.24
C ALA A 174 22.61 7.80 6.71
N VAL A 175 22.14 6.92 7.61
CA VAL A 175 21.96 7.25 9.03
C VAL A 175 23.30 7.36 9.75
N GLU A 176 24.34 6.68 9.26
CA GLU A 176 25.69 6.72 9.82
C GLU A 176 26.35 8.10 9.69
N ARG A 177 25.86 8.96 8.79
CA ARG A 177 26.22 10.39 8.73
C ARG A 177 25.66 11.20 9.90
N VAL A 178 24.64 10.71 10.59
CA VAL A 178 23.96 11.36 11.72
C VAL A 178 24.59 10.94 13.06
N VAL A 179 25.30 9.81 13.09
CA VAL A 179 25.92 9.23 14.29
C VAL A 179 27.43 9.21 14.06
N ASP A 180 28.10 10.32 14.42
CA ASP A 180 29.56 10.56 14.41
C ASP A 180 30.43 9.33 14.11
N ARG A 181 30.64 9.05 12.81
CA ARG A 181 31.84 8.33 12.37
C ARG A 181 32.93 9.35 12.12
N ALA A 182 34.16 8.99 12.50
CA ALA A 182 35.37 9.78 12.27
C ALA A 182 35.38 10.37 10.86
N ASP A 183 35.88 11.60 10.70
CA ASP A 183 35.81 12.53 9.55
C ASP A 183 36.15 11.96 8.15
N TYR A 184 36.54 10.70 8.06
CA TYR A 184 37.19 10.06 6.92
C TYR A 184 36.30 9.14 6.07
N ASP A 185 35.10 8.77 6.55
CA ASP A 185 34.14 7.97 5.80
C ASP A 185 32.81 8.71 5.62
N LYS A 186 32.64 9.38 4.47
CA LYS A 186 31.38 10.08 4.14
C LYS A 186 30.50 9.16 3.30
N SER A 187 29.52 8.52 3.93
CA SER A 187 28.46 7.81 3.22
C SER A 187 27.31 8.73 2.83
N SER A 188 26.83 8.60 1.60
CA SER A 188 25.66 9.31 1.10
C SER A 188 24.72 8.36 0.37
N ALA A 189 23.47 8.34 0.80
CA ALA A 189 22.43 7.66 0.07
C ALA A 189 21.80 8.62 -0.96
N GLY A 190 21.60 8.09 -2.16
CA GLY A 190 21.14 8.84 -3.33
C GLY A 190 19.67 8.57 -3.64
N TRP A 191 19.31 8.80 -4.90
CA TRP A 191 17.96 8.52 -5.41
C TRP A 191 17.57 7.05 -5.27
N MET A 192 16.28 6.84 -5.02
CA MET A 192 15.64 5.54 -4.95
C MET A 192 14.36 5.50 -5.75
N TRP A 193 14.05 4.30 -6.24
CA TRP A 193 12.75 4.00 -6.81
C TRP A 193 12.40 2.52 -6.58
N GLN A 194 11.11 2.26 -6.37
CA GLN A 194 10.59 0.94 -6.07
C GLN A 194 9.23 0.74 -6.74
N PRO A 195 9.16 0.07 -7.90
CA PRO A 195 7.93 -0.51 -8.40
C PRO A 195 7.55 -1.73 -7.58
N GLY A 196 6.25 -1.91 -7.36
CA GLY A 196 5.69 -3.05 -6.65
C GLY A 196 4.29 -3.41 -7.13
N LEU A 197 3.96 -4.68 -6.98
CA LEU A 197 2.62 -5.24 -7.15
C LEU A 197 2.17 -5.74 -5.79
N GLY A 198 1.00 -5.33 -5.35
CA GLY A 198 0.43 -5.77 -4.09
C GLY A 198 -1.03 -6.16 -4.19
N PHE A 199 -1.53 -6.61 -3.06
CA PHE A 199 -2.90 -7.02 -2.87
C PHE A 199 -3.42 -6.43 -1.57
N ARG A 200 -4.47 -5.63 -1.65
CA ARG A 200 -5.18 -5.07 -0.50
C ARG A 200 -6.27 -6.04 -0.11
N MET A 201 -6.41 -6.29 1.18
CA MET A 201 -7.50 -7.03 1.80
C MET A 201 -8.24 -6.08 2.75
N ALA A 202 -9.39 -5.56 2.28
CA ALA A 202 -10.20 -4.70 3.13
C ALA A 202 -10.81 -5.50 4.29
N SER A 203 -10.73 -4.96 5.50
CA SER A 203 -11.41 -5.51 6.67
C SER A 203 -12.79 -4.87 6.86
N ARG A 204 -13.60 -5.45 7.76
CA ARG A 204 -14.85 -4.83 8.24
C ARG A 204 -14.57 -3.68 9.21
N ARG A 205 -13.40 -3.70 9.86
CA ARG A 205 -12.92 -2.60 10.70
C ARG A 205 -12.26 -1.55 9.82
N ASN A 206 -12.10 -0.32 10.32
CA ASN A 206 -11.43 0.77 9.59
C ASN A 206 -9.91 0.56 9.42
N SER A 207 -9.51 -0.64 9.02
CA SER A 207 -8.14 -1.05 8.78
C SER A 207 -8.11 -2.01 7.60
N ASN A 208 -7.11 -1.85 6.76
CA ASN A 208 -6.88 -2.69 5.59
C ASN A 208 -5.53 -3.38 5.76
N LEU A 209 -5.52 -4.69 5.52
CA LEU A 209 -4.27 -5.43 5.42
C LEU A 209 -3.80 -5.40 3.98
N SER A 210 -2.50 -5.42 3.76
CA SER A 210 -1.91 -5.48 2.44
C SER A 210 -0.69 -6.40 2.43
N ALA A 211 -0.48 -7.06 1.29
CA ALA A 211 0.75 -7.77 0.97
C ALA A 211 1.30 -7.21 -0.34
N GLU A 212 2.60 -7.02 -0.46
CA GLU A 212 3.26 -6.44 -1.63
C GLU A 212 4.53 -7.22 -1.96
N VAL A 213 4.80 -7.37 -3.24
CA VAL A 213 6.09 -7.79 -3.78
C VAL A 213 6.61 -6.74 -4.74
N GLY A 214 7.89 -6.44 -4.69
CA GLY A 214 8.47 -5.38 -5.50
C GLY A 214 9.96 -5.50 -5.69
N TYR A 215 10.53 -4.51 -6.36
CA TYR A 215 11.97 -4.44 -6.57
C TYR A 215 12.45 -3.03 -6.28
N LYS A 216 13.40 -2.89 -5.37
CA LYS A 216 13.91 -1.61 -4.89
C LYS A 216 15.32 -1.37 -5.44
N PHE A 217 15.49 -0.18 -5.99
CA PHE A 217 16.77 0.34 -6.43
C PHE A 217 17.15 1.53 -5.54
N GLN A 218 18.26 1.41 -4.83
CA GLN A 218 18.77 2.45 -3.94
C GLN A 218 20.20 2.77 -4.32
N ARG A 219 20.46 4.00 -4.78
CA ARG A 219 21.83 4.46 -5.03
C ARG A 219 22.50 4.80 -3.71
N PHE A 220 23.78 4.49 -3.61
CA PHE A 220 24.61 4.73 -2.46
C PHE A 220 26.01 5.14 -2.94
N THR A 221 26.64 6.09 -2.26
CA THR A 221 27.97 6.56 -2.61
C THR A 221 28.75 6.69 -1.31
N ALA A 222 29.82 5.92 -1.21
CA ALA A 222 30.79 5.99 -0.13
C ALA A 222 32.02 6.76 -0.64
N ASP A 223 32.48 7.71 0.17
CA ASP A 223 33.68 8.49 -0.07
C ASP A 223 34.65 8.18 1.07
N TYR A 224 35.68 7.39 0.75
CA TYR A 224 36.72 6.95 1.66
C TYR A 224 37.91 7.88 1.55
N GLN A 225 38.32 8.48 2.66
CA GLN A 225 39.54 9.27 2.75
C GLN A 225 40.57 8.52 3.59
N TYR A 226 41.55 7.91 2.92
CA TYR A 226 42.67 7.29 3.60
C TYR A 226 43.71 8.38 3.90
N LEU A 227 43.85 8.78 5.16
CA LEU A 227 45.02 9.54 5.59
C LEU A 227 46.18 8.58 5.81
N ASN A 228 47.27 8.88 5.15
CA ASN A 228 48.59 8.41 5.50
C ASN A 228 49.44 9.64 5.82
N ASP A 229 50.45 9.51 6.70
CA ASP A 229 51.13 10.64 7.36
C ASP A 229 51.60 11.76 6.41
N TRP A 230 51.82 11.47 5.11
CA TRP A 230 52.33 12.42 4.10
C TRP A 230 51.42 12.72 2.89
N TRP A 231 50.27 12.06 2.74
CA TRP A 231 49.42 12.10 1.52
C TRP A 231 48.01 11.53 1.81
N ALA A 232 46.97 12.17 1.26
CA ALA A 232 45.57 11.73 1.41
C ALA A 232 45.04 11.13 0.10
N TRP A 233 44.50 9.90 0.16
CA TRP A 233 43.86 9.23 -0.99
C TRP A 233 42.37 9.26 -0.82
N ARG A 234 41.68 9.66 -1.88
CA ARG A 234 40.23 9.71 -1.93
C ARG A 234 39.73 8.65 -2.89
N GLU A 235 38.95 7.71 -2.38
CA GLU A 235 38.28 6.69 -3.17
C GLU A 235 36.76 6.93 -3.10
N VAL A 236 36.12 7.08 -4.26
CA VAL A 236 34.67 7.29 -4.35
C VAL A 236 34.04 6.06 -4.95
N GLU A 237 33.39 5.27 -4.11
CA GLU A 237 32.67 4.08 -4.53
C GLU A 237 31.19 4.42 -4.77
N ARG A 238 30.65 3.99 -5.91
CA ARG A 238 29.24 4.18 -6.27
C ARG A 238 28.55 2.84 -6.37
N ILE A 239 27.73 2.54 -5.37
CA ILE A 239 27.01 1.28 -5.26
C ILE A 239 25.53 1.53 -5.61
N THR A 240 24.92 0.60 -6.32
CA THR A 240 23.45 0.59 -6.48
C THR A 240 22.91 -0.69 -5.89
N TYR A 241 22.29 -0.58 -4.73
CA TYR A 241 21.58 -1.69 -4.12
C TYR A 241 20.36 -2.05 -4.93
N LYS A 242 20.22 -3.36 -5.20
CA LYS A 242 19.10 -3.95 -5.89
C LYS A 242 18.50 -5.02 -4.98
N ARG A 243 17.29 -4.80 -4.50
CA ARG A 243 16.63 -5.70 -3.54
C ARG A 243 15.26 -6.11 -4.05
N PHE A 244 15.00 -7.41 -4.05
CA PHE A 244 13.64 -7.93 -4.05
C PHE A 244 12.99 -7.61 -2.71
N VAL A 245 11.75 -7.12 -2.73
CA VAL A 245 11.01 -6.69 -1.54
C VAL A 245 9.76 -7.54 -1.40
N VAL A 246 9.54 -8.08 -0.21
CA VAL A 246 8.25 -8.63 0.21
C VAL A 246 7.78 -7.84 1.40
N ARG A 247 6.54 -7.35 1.41
CA ARG A 247 6.04 -6.44 2.43
C ARG A 247 4.65 -6.83 2.88
N ILE A 248 4.40 -6.71 4.18
CA ILE A 248 3.07 -6.84 4.79
C ILE A 248 2.78 -5.53 5.50
N GLY A 249 1.63 -4.93 5.21
CA GLY A 249 1.28 -3.60 5.69
C GLY A 249 -0.14 -3.51 6.23
N LEU A 250 -0.33 -2.59 7.16
CA LEU A 250 -1.63 -2.18 7.68
C LEU A 250 -1.86 -0.71 7.32
N THR A 251 -3.06 -0.41 6.83
CA THR A 251 -3.49 0.95 6.46
C THR A 251 -4.77 1.29 7.21
N PHE A 252 -4.90 2.51 7.72
CA PHE A 252 -6.03 2.99 8.53
C PHE A 252 -6.65 4.29 7.98
#